data_AF-A0A263DA94-F1
#
_entry.id   AF-A0A263DA94-F1
#
_cell.length_a   1.000
_cell.length_b   1.000
_cell.length_c   1.000
_cell.angle_alpha   90.00
_cell.angle_beta   90.00
_cell.angle_gamma   90.00
#
_symmetry.space_group_name_H-M   'P 1'
#
loop_
_entity.id
_entity.type
_entity.pdbx_description
1 polymer ?
#
loop_
_entity_poly.entity_id
_entity_poly.type
_entity_poly.pdbx_seq_one_letter_code
_entity_poly.pdbx_strand_id
1 'polypeptide(L)'
;MTPVPSPATSPVTNPTGLPWTAPQVPVDTEIEALAADWVRAYDQVEHLMRARDWLVHLDPAATVEMRLAAMTHDIERMFPGGPRLDHATTEWDDPFYLYPHSLRSAEAVGVWLGGLGRAASGVRLSEVRRLIGLHEVGGLQGADAVQAGDSLSFLETLAGLTRDWVLSGACPRDKAIAKLRYMAERVHLLQATELAAPLLEWAIDQLPAQGAGSEGSRR
;
A
#
# COMPACT_ATOMS: atom_id res chain seq x y z
N MET A 1 -23.64 41.64 -17.57
CA MET A 1 -23.20 40.23 -17.58
C MET A 1 -22.55 39.94 -16.24
N THR A 2 -23.29 39.30 -15.33
CA THR A 2 -22.78 38.79 -14.05
C THR A 2 -22.28 37.36 -14.25
N PRO A 3 -21.12 36.98 -13.71
CA PRO A 3 -20.64 35.60 -13.80
C PRO A 3 -21.49 34.70 -12.90
N VAL A 4 -21.90 33.56 -13.46
CA VAL A 4 -22.57 32.48 -12.74
C VAL A 4 -21.50 31.74 -11.90
N PRO A 5 -21.71 31.50 -10.61
CA PRO A 5 -20.77 30.72 -9.80
C PRO A 5 -20.75 29.26 -10.28
N SER A 6 -19.55 28.70 -10.42
CA SER A 6 -19.35 27.26 -10.65
C SER A 6 -19.87 26.46 -9.45
N PRO A 7 -20.57 25.34 -9.66
CA PRO A 7 -20.95 24.46 -8.57
C PRO A 7 -19.68 23.78 -8.04
N ALA A 8 -19.37 24.02 -6.76
CA ALA A 8 -18.45 23.18 -6.02
C ALA A 8 -19.01 21.75 -6.03
N THR A 9 -18.31 20.83 -6.68
CA THR A 9 -18.58 19.40 -6.56
C THR A 9 -18.20 18.97 -5.15
N SER A 10 -19.19 18.91 -4.26
CA SER A 10 -19.06 18.17 -3.01
C SER A 10 -18.64 16.73 -3.32
N PRO A 11 -17.68 16.15 -2.59
CA PRO A 11 -17.30 14.76 -2.81
C PRO A 11 -18.52 13.88 -2.51
N VAL A 12 -18.93 13.11 -3.53
CA VAL A 12 -19.94 12.06 -3.39
C VAL A 12 -19.33 10.98 -2.51
N THR A 13 -19.79 10.88 -1.26
CA THR A 13 -19.43 9.79 -0.36
C THR A 13 -20.05 8.50 -0.87
N ASN A 14 -19.24 7.44 -0.99
CA ASN A 14 -19.73 6.10 -1.30
C ASN A 14 -20.66 5.60 -0.18
N PRO A 15 -21.54 4.61 -0.45
CA PRO A 15 -22.45 4.04 0.57
C PRO A 15 -21.72 3.39 1.77
N THR A 16 -20.41 3.17 1.66
CA THR A 16 -19.51 2.71 2.74
C THR A 16 -18.92 3.85 3.59
N GLY A 17 -19.18 5.11 3.24
CA GLY A 17 -18.52 6.27 3.83
C GLY A 17 -17.05 6.43 3.41
N LEU A 18 -16.53 5.57 2.52
CA LEU A 18 -15.17 5.65 2.00
C LEU A 18 -14.99 6.99 1.24
N PRO A 19 -13.90 7.74 1.52
CA PRO A 19 -13.51 8.92 0.75
C PRO A 19 -13.30 8.62 -0.75
N TRP A 20 -13.09 9.68 -1.54
CA TRP A 20 -12.68 9.49 -2.93
C TRP A 20 -11.34 8.75 -3.02
N THR A 21 -11.24 7.78 -3.94
CA THR A 21 -10.01 7.03 -4.20
C THR A 21 -9.64 7.07 -5.68
N ALA A 22 -8.37 6.80 -5.99
CA ALA A 22 -7.89 6.79 -7.37
C ALA A 22 -8.71 5.83 -8.26
N PRO A 23 -8.98 6.18 -9.52
CA PRO A 23 -9.67 5.28 -10.43
C PRO A 23 -8.86 4.01 -10.64
N GLN A 24 -9.53 2.88 -10.86
CA GLN A 24 -8.87 1.67 -11.32
C GLN A 24 -8.29 1.90 -12.71
N VAL A 25 -7.04 1.50 -12.90
CA VAL A 25 -6.36 1.67 -14.18
C VAL A 25 -6.24 0.29 -14.85
N PRO A 26 -6.61 0.16 -16.14
CA PRO A 26 -6.42 -1.09 -16.85
C PRO A 26 -4.98 -1.58 -16.81
N VAL A 27 -4.80 -2.90 -16.86
CA VAL A 27 -3.49 -3.51 -17.06
C VAL A 27 -3.11 -3.36 -18.53
N ASP A 28 -2.04 -2.61 -18.80
CA ASP A 28 -1.73 -2.11 -20.14
C ASP A 28 -0.64 -2.90 -20.88
N THR A 29 0.16 -3.69 -20.14
CA THR A 29 1.32 -4.42 -20.70
C THR A 29 1.25 -5.92 -20.40
N GLU A 30 1.90 -6.72 -21.25
CA GLU A 30 2.03 -8.18 -21.02
C GLU A 30 2.68 -8.48 -19.66
N ILE A 31 3.70 -7.72 -19.26
CA ILE A 31 4.40 -7.94 -18.00
C ILE A 31 3.55 -7.58 -16.78
N GLU A 32 2.72 -6.52 -16.86
CA GLU A 32 1.75 -6.22 -15.80
C GLU A 32 0.66 -7.30 -15.73
N ALA A 33 0.22 -7.87 -16.86
CA ALA A 33 -0.74 -8.97 -16.86
C ALA A 33 -0.17 -10.23 -16.19
N LEU A 34 1.10 -10.56 -16.47
CA LEU A 34 1.80 -11.65 -15.81
C LEU A 34 1.99 -11.37 -14.31
N ALA A 35 2.31 -10.13 -13.92
CA ALA A 35 2.42 -9.75 -12.51
C ALA A 35 1.07 -9.90 -11.80
N ALA A 36 -0.02 -9.40 -12.38
CA ALA A 36 -1.36 -9.49 -11.83
C ALA A 36 -1.82 -10.96 -11.65
N ASP A 37 -1.45 -11.85 -12.58
CA ASP A 37 -1.72 -13.28 -12.45
C ASP A 37 -0.88 -13.91 -11.32
N TRP A 38 0.41 -13.56 -11.24
CA TRP A 38 1.32 -14.09 -10.22
C TRP A 38 0.91 -13.70 -8.80
N VAL A 39 0.55 -12.44 -8.58
CA VAL A 39 0.16 -11.94 -7.25
C VAL A 39 -1.26 -12.30 -6.84
N ARG A 40 -2.06 -12.93 -7.73
CA ARG A 40 -3.47 -13.27 -7.46
C ARG A 40 -3.67 -14.12 -6.20
N ALA A 41 -2.70 -14.97 -5.88
CA ALA A 41 -2.76 -15.85 -4.71
C ALA A 41 -2.33 -15.17 -3.39
N TYR A 42 -1.95 -13.88 -3.44
CA TYR A 42 -1.61 -13.12 -2.23
C TYR A 42 -2.87 -12.66 -1.51
N ASP A 43 -2.94 -12.90 -0.20
CA ASP A 43 -4.11 -12.55 0.62
C ASP A 43 -4.43 -11.04 0.62
N GLN A 44 -3.45 -10.19 0.36
CA GLN A 44 -3.62 -8.73 0.24
C GLN A 44 -3.42 -8.25 -1.20
N VAL A 45 -3.81 -9.06 -2.19
CA VAL A 45 -3.68 -8.70 -3.61
C VAL A 45 -4.38 -7.39 -3.97
N GLU A 46 -5.51 -7.08 -3.33
CA GLU A 46 -6.21 -5.80 -3.56
C GLU A 46 -5.31 -4.61 -3.24
N HIS A 47 -4.57 -4.65 -2.12
CA HIS A 47 -3.59 -3.63 -1.76
C HIS A 47 -2.54 -3.44 -2.86
N LEU A 48 -1.95 -4.53 -3.37
CA LEU A 48 -0.93 -4.46 -4.41
C LEU A 48 -1.44 -3.84 -5.72
N MET A 49 -2.64 -4.23 -6.13
CA MET A 49 -3.25 -3.71 -7.37
C MET A 49 -3.64 -2.24 -7.20
N ARG A 50 -4.19 -1.88 -6.04
CA ARG A 50 -4.56 -0.50 -5.72
C ARG A 50 -3.35 0.41 -5.53
N ALA A 51 -2.23 -0.10 -4.99
CA ALA A 51 -0.97 0.64 -4.92
C ALA A 51 -0.53 1.11 -6.31
N ARG A 52 -0.67 0.23 -7.31
CA ARG A 52 -0.35 0.55 -8.72
C ARG A 52 -1.34 1.54 -9.33
N ASP A 53 -2.63 1.46 -9.01
CA ASP A 53 -3.62 2.45 -9.47
C ASP A 53 -3.35 3.85 -8.88
N TRP A 54 -3.06 3.93 -7.57
CA TRP A 54 -2.65 5.18 -6.92
C TRP A 54 -1.37 5.73 -7.53
N LEU A 55 -0.37 4.87 -7.77
CA LEU A 55 0.86 5.27 -8.45
C LEU A 55 0.58 5.90 -9.82
N VAL A 56 -0.24 5.28 -10.66
CA VAL A 56 -0.54 5.83 -12.00
C VAL A 56 -1.36 7.12 -11.91
N HIS A 57 -2.21 7.26 -10.90
CA HIS A 57 -2.91 8.51 -10.66
C HIS A 57 -1.96 9.65 -10.27
N LEU A 58 -1.02 9.38 -9.36
CA LEU A 58 -0.03 10.34 -8.88
C LEU A 58 1.01 10.69 -9.95
N ASP A 59 1.43 9.69 -10.72
CA ASP A 59 2.40 9.82 -11.80
C ASP A 59 1.87 9.09 -13.05
N PRO A 60 1.13 9.78 -13.93
CA PRO A 60 0.65 9.20 -15.18
C PRO A 60 1.77 8.73 -16.11
N ALA A 61 3.00 9.22 -15.90
CA ALA A 61 4.20 8.82 -16.63
C ALA A 61 4.98 7.69 -15.94
N ALA A 62 4.43 7.10 -14.86
CA ALA A 62 5.06 6.01 -14.11
C ALA A 62 5.49 4.89 -15.06
N THR A 63 6.79 4.58 -14.98
CA THR A 63 7.43 3.54 -15.80
C THR A 63 6.86 2.16 -15.48
N VAL A 64 7.06 1.20 -16.40
CA VAL A 64 6.67 -0.19 -16.16
C VAL A 64 7.38 -0.75 -14.92
N GLU A 65 8.62 -0.35 -14.64
CA GLU A 65 9.34 -0.76 -13.44
C GLU A 65 8.68 -0.25 -12.15
N MET A 66 8.19 0.99 -12.14
CA MET A 66 7.46 1.56 -11.00
C MET A 66 6.14 0.84 -10.77
N ARG A 67 5.38 0.57 -11.85
CA ARG A 67 4.12 -0.17 -11.77
C ARG A 67 4.34 -1.59 -11.25
N LEU A 68 5.35 -2.30 -11.76
CA LEU A 68 5.73 -3.63 -11.27
C LEU A 68 6.16 -3.60 -9.80
N ALA A 69 6.97 -2.61 -9.39
CA ALA A 69 7.37 -2.46 -8.00
C ALA A 69 6.14 -2.26 -7.09
N ALA A 70 5.21 -1.38 -7.46
CA ALA A 70 3.97 -1.18 -6.69
C ALA A 70 3.13 -2.48 -6.60
N MET A 71 3.03 -3.25 -7.69
CA MET A 71 2.27 -4.51 -7.70
C MET A 71 2.93 -5.65 -6.92
N THR A 72 4.19 -5.53 -6.48
CA THR A 72 4.96 -6.66 -5.94
C THR A 72 5.81 -6.33 -4.71
N HIS A 73 5.71 -5.12 -4.17
CA HIS A 73 6.58 -4.64 -3.08
C HIS A 73 6.52 -5.50 -1.81
N ASP A 74 5.36 -6.10 -1.53
CA ASP A 74 5.07 -6.90 -0.33
C ASP A 74 5.09 -8.42 -0.59
N ILE A 75 5.49 -8.85 -1.79
CA ILE A 75 5.29 -10.23 -2.26
C ILE A 75 6.02 -11.28 -1.44
N GLU A 76 7.05 -10.90 -0.68
CA GLU A 76 7.76 -11.82 0.20
C GLU A 76 6.86 -12.56 1.18
N ARG A 77 5.75 -11.91 1.60
CA ARG A 77 4.77 -12.44 2.55
C ARG A 77 4.00 -13.65 2.01
N MET A 78 4.01 -13.90 0.70
CA MET A 78 3.49 -15.14 0.11
C MET A 78 4.37 -16.36 0.41
N PHE A 79 5.64 -16.15 0.78
CA PHE A 79 6.62 -17.21 0.93
C PHE A 79 7.00 -17.42 2.40
N PRO A 80 7.13 -18.67 2.88
CA PRO A 80 7.46 -18.95 4.27
C PRO A 80 8.87 -18.48 4.65
N GLY A 81 9.05 -18.01 5.88
CA GLY A 81 10.36 -17.66 6.46
C GLY A 81 10.75 -16.18 6.30
N GLY A 82 9.80 -15.30 6.01
CA GLY A 82 10.01 -13.84 6.02
C GLY A 82 10.26 -13.28 7.43
N PRO A 83 10.67 -12.00 7.52
CA PRO A 83 10.75 -11.30 8.80
C PRO A 83 9.39 -11.29 9.49
N ARG A 84 9.38 -11.30 10.82
CA ARG A 84 8.14 -11.25 11.62
C ARG A 84 8.03 -9.92 12.32
N LEU A 85 6.86 -9.32 12.24
CA LEU A 85 6.49 -8.11 12.96
C LEU A 85 5.60 -8.49 14.15
N ASP A 86 6.02 -8.14 15.36
CA ASP A 86 5.11 -8.18 16.51
C ASP A 86 4.33 -6.86 16.54
N HIS A 87 3.08 -6.89 16.08
CA HIS A 87 2.20 -5.72 15.98
C HIS A 87 1.91 -5.08 17.35
N ALA A 88 2.13 -5.78 18.46
CA ALA A 88 1.93 -5.23 19.79
C ALA A 88 3.11 -4.37 20.28
N THR A 89 4.33 -4.67 19.82
CA THR A 89 5.55 -4.13 20.45
C THR A 89 6.59 -3.57 19.49
N THR A 90 6.60 -3.98 18.22
CA THR A 90 7.60 -3.52 17.26
C THR A 90 7.27 -2.10 16.78
N GLU A 91 8.28 -1.26 16.55
CA GLU A 91 8.08 0.05 15.94
C GLU A 91 7.77 -0.06 14.45
N TRP A 92 6.90 0.81 13.95
CA TRP A 92 6.42 0.72 12.56
C TRP A 92 7.48 1.10 11.54
N ASP A 93 8.48 1.86 11.96
CA ASP A 93 9.65 2.25 11.20
C ASP A 93 10.90 1.43 11.55
N ASP A 94 10.76 0.28 12.23
CA ASP A 94 11.89 -0.55 12.65
C ASP A 94 12.70 -1.04 11.41
N PRO A 95 13.95 -0.57 11.23
CA PRO A 95 14.76 -0.96 10.08
C PRO A 95 15.13 -2.45 10.09
N PHE A 96 15.12 -3.11 11.25
CA PHE A 96 15.39 -4.55 11.35
C PHE A 96 14.24 -5.39 10.81
N TYR A 97 13.04 -4.82 10.69
CA TYR A 97 11.92 -5.44 9.99
C TYR A 97 11.82 -4.95 8.53
N LEU A 98 11.80 -3.63 8.31
CA LEU A 98 11.51 -3.05 6.99
C LEU A 98 12.56 -3.45 5.94
N TYR A 99 13.85 -3.43 6.29
CA TYR A 99 14.91 -3.72 5.32
C TYR A 99 14.91 -5.18 4.83
N PRO A 100 14.89 -6.21 5.72
CA PRO A 100 14.73 -7.59 5.28
C PRO A 100 13.44 -7.84 4.50
N HIS A 101 12.34 -7.17 4.88
CA HIS A 101 11.05 -7.28 4.20
C HIS A 101 11.16 -6.80 2.74
N SER A 102 11.60 -5.57 2.51
CA SER A 102 11.77 -5.03 1.16
C SER A 102 12.79 -5.81 0.32
N LEU A 103 13.93 -6.21 0.91
CA LEU A 103 14.96 -6.95 0.17
C LEU A 103 14.49 -8.33 -0.28
N ARG A 104 13.76 -9.04 0.57
CA ARG A 104 13.26 -10.38 0.26
C ARG A 104 12.20 -10.30 -0.84
N SER A 105 11.36 -9.27 -0.84
CA SER A 105 10.43 -9.02 -1.95
C SER A 105 11.20 -8.74 -3.25
N ALA A 106 12.22 -7.89 -3.21
CA ALA A 106 13.05 -7.59 -4.38
C ALA A 106 13.78 -8.84 -4.91
N GLU A 107 14.20 -9.75 -4.03
CA GLU A 107 14.78 -11.04 -4.42
C GLU A 107 13.76 -11.95 -5.11
N ALA A 108 12.58 -12.13 -4.52
CA ALA A 108 11.51 -12.96 -5.09
C ALA A 108 11.09 -12.46 -6.48
N VAL A 109 10.91 -11.14 -6.63
CA VAL A 109 10.60 -10.51 -7.92
C VAL A 109 11.74 -10.70 -8.92
N GLY A 110 12.99 -10.67 -8.47
CA GLY A 110 14.13 -10.93 -9.34
C GLY A 110 14.18 -12.36 -9.88
N VAL A 111 13.86 -13.36 -9.04
CA VAL A 111 13.74 -14.75 -9.48
C VAL A 111 12.59 -14.90 -10.47
N TRP A 112 11.43 -14.31 -10.16
CA TRP A 112 10.25 -14.36 -11.03
C TRP A 112 10.53 -13.73 -12.40
N LEU A 113 11.01 -12.49 -12.46
CA LEU A 113 11.36 -11.80 -13.71
C LEU A 113 12.40 -12.57 -14.53
N GLY A 114 13.41 -13.16 -13.87
CA GLY A 114 14.42 -13.99 -14.52
C GLY A 114 13.84 -15.24 -15.19
N GLY A 115 12.74 -15.78 -14.67
CA GLY A 115 12.03 -16.93 -15.22
C GLY A 115 11.15 -16.64 -16.45
N LEU A 116 10.81 -15.38 -16.70
CA LEU A 116 9.87 -14.99 -17.78
C LEU A 116 10.52 -14.85 -19.16
N GLY A 117 11.85 -14.89 -19.25
CA GLY A 117 12.58 -14.80 -20.51
C GLY A 117 12.25 -13.53 -21.30
N ARG A 118 11.74 -13.69 -22.54
CA ARG A 118 11.49 -12.55 -23.44
C ARG A 118 10.42 -11.57 -22.93
N ALA A 119 9.44 -12.03 -22.16
CA ALA A 119 8.38 -11.16 -21.64
C ALA A 119 8.93 -10.08 -20.68
N ALA A 120 10.06 -10.34 -20.02
CA ALA A 120 10.74 -9.37 -19.14
C ALA A 120 11.85 -8.57 -19.84
N SER A 121 12.09 -8.77 -21.14
CA SER A 121 13.26 -8.19 -21.84
C SER A 121 13.31 -6.67 -21.90
N GLY A 122 12.15 -6.00 -21.81
CA GLY A 122 12.04 -4.54 -21.76
C GLY A 122 12.13 -3.95 -20.35
N VAL A 123 12.20 -4.78 -19.31
CA VAL A 123 12.16 -4.35 -17.91
C VAL A 123 13.56 -4.33 -17.33
N ARG A 124 13.98 -3.19 -16.76
CA ARG A 124 15.24 -3.11 -16.02
C ARG A 124 15.10 -3.73 -14.64
N LEU A 125 15.54 -4.99 -14.49
CA LEU A 125 15.49 -5.71 -13.21
C LEU A 125 16.14 -4.94 -12.05
N SER A 126 17.29 -4.29 -12.27
CA SER A 126 17.97 -3.51 -11.24
C SER A 126 17.11 -2.36 -10.71
N GLU A 127 16.29 -1.77 -11.57
CA GLU A 127 15.41 -0.67 -11.23
C GLU A 127 14.19 -1.14 -10.44
N VAL A 128 13.56 -2.24 -10.85
CA VAL A 128 12.46 -2.87 -10.07
C VAL A 128 12.94 -3.21 -8.66
N ARG A 129 14.10 -3.86 -8.53
CA ARG A 129 14.69 -4.22 -7.22
C ARG A 129 15.00 -3.00 -6.37
N ARG A 130 15.50 -1.92 -6.98
CA ARG A 130 15.79 -0.66 -6.27
C ARG A 130 14.51 -0.01 -5.76
N LEU A 131 13.47 0.07 -6.59
CA LEU A 131 12.19 0.65 -6.22
C LEU A 131 11.50 -0.14 -5.10
N ILE A 132 11.49 -1.47 -5.18
CA ILE A 132 11.01 -2.33 -4.09
C ILE A 132 11.88 -2.15 -2.85
N GLY A 133 13.21 -2.14 -2.98
CA GLY A 133 14.11 -1.95 -1.83
C GLY A 133 13.95 -0.61 -1.10
N LEU A 134 13.30 0.38 -1.73
CA LEU A 134 13.08 1.72 -1.20
C LEU A 134 11.60 2.03 -0.93
N HIS A 135 10.67 1.11 -1.20
CA HIS A 135 9.24 1.42 -1.11
C HIS A 135 8.81 1.80 0.31
N GLU A 136 9.53 1.36 1.34
CA GLU A 136 9.23 1.70 2.73
C GLU A 136 9.67 3.12 3.13
N VAL A 137 10.73 3.65 2.47
CA VAL A 137 11.42 4.87 2.90
C VAL A 137 11.44 5.99 1.86
N GLY A 138 11.17 5.70 0.59
CA GLY A 138 11.23 6.67 -0.50
C GLY A 138 12.64 7.21 -0.77
N GLY A 139 12.72 8.47 -1.20
CA GLY A 139 13.91 9.31 -1.20
C GLY A 139 14.73 9.37 -2.49
N LEU A 140 14.56 8.42 -3.42
CA LEU A 140 15.20 8.43 -4.73
C LEU A 140 14.17 8.50 -5.86
N GLN A 141 14.61 8.87 -7.06
CA GLN A 141 13.75 9.01 -8.24
C GLN A 141 12.78 7.83 -8.38
N GLY A 142 11.47 8.13 -8.44
CA GLY A 142 10.38 7.17 -8.53
C GLY A 142 9.99 6.47 -7.22
N ALA A 143 10.90 6.36 -6.24
CA ALA A 143 10.63 5.65 -4.98
C ALA A 143 9.59 6.38 -4.12
N ASP A 144 9.60 7.72 -4.07
CA ASP A 144 8.56 8.49 -3.36
C ASP A 144 7.17 8.27 -3.96
N ALA A 145 7.07 8.09 -5.28
CA ALA A 145 5.80 7.81 -5.95
C ALA A 145 5.30 6.39 -5.64
N VAL A 146 6.20 5.41 -5.65
CA VAL A 146 5.86 4.02 -5.27
C VAL A 146 5.44 3.95 -3.80
N GLN A 147 6.20 4.58 -2.89
CA GLN A 147 5.88 4.67 -1.47
C GLN A 147 4.53 5.37 -1.24
N ALA A 148 4.25 6.46 -1.96
CA ALA A 148 2.98 7.16 -1.87
C ALA A 148 1.81 6.27 -2.34
N GLY A 149 2.00 5.54 -3.45
CA GLY A 149 1.02 4.56 -3.94
C GLY A 149 0.69 3.48 -2.91
N ASP A 150 1.73 2.86 -2.35
CA ASP A 150 1.60 1.88 -1.25
C ASP A 150 0.91 2.47 -0.01
N SER A 151 1.30 3.68 0.39
CA SER A 151 0.72 4.31 1.58
C SER A 151 -0.76 4.63 1.44
N LEU A 152 -1.18 5.15 0.28
CA LEU A 152 -2.59 5.44 0.00
C LEU A 152 -3.41 4.16 -0.14
N SER A 153 -2.88 3.13 -0.80
CA SER A 153 -3.58 1.84 -0.90
C SER A 153 -3.68 1.12 0.44
N PHE A 154 -2.70 1.27 1.33
CA PHE A 154 -2.78 0.73 2.69
C PHE A 154 -3.96 1.35 3.44
N LEU A 155 -4.07 2.68 3.42
CA LEU A 155 -5.17 3.38 4.10
C LEU A 155 -6.54 3.02 3.49
N GLU A 156 -6.61 2.87 2.16
CA GLU A 156 -7.83 2.48 1.45
C GLU A 156 -8.25 1.03 1.74
N THR A 157 -7.33 0.08 1.61
CA THR A 157 -7.67 -1.35 1.48
C THR A 157 -7.37 -2.16 2.75
N LEU A 158 -6.43 -1.71 3.59
CA LEU A 158 -5.97 -2.44 4.77
C LEU A 158 -6.47 -1.86 6.09
N ALA A 159 -7.40 -0.89 6.04
CA ALA A 159 -8.11 -0.41 7.24
C ALA A 159 -8.86 -1.56 7.95
N GLY A 160 -9.49 -2.46 7.19
CA GLY A 160 -10.18 -3.64 7.73
C GLY A 160 -9.22 -4.62 8.43
N LEU A 161 -8.05 -4.87 7.83
CA LEU A 161 -7.01 -5.70 8.44
C LEU A 161 -6.50 -5.09 9.76
N THR A 162 -6.27 -3.77 9.76
CA THR A 162 -5.83 -3.04 10.95
C THR A 162 -6.88 -3.10 12.07
N ARG A 163 -8.17 -2.99 11.73
CA ARG A 163 -9.28 -3.23 12.68
C ARG A 163 -9.25 -4.65 13.24
N ASP A 164 -9.02 -5.65 12.40
CA ASP A 164 -9.03 -7.06 12.81
C ASP A 164 -7.84 -7.38 13.75
N TRP A 165 -6.69 -6.72 13.59
CA TRP A 165 -5.60 -6.80 14.58
C TRP A 165 -6.01 -6.29 15.96
N VAL A 166 -6.81 -5.22 16.03
CA VAL A 166 -7.31 -4.69 17.30
C VAL A 166 -8.36 -5.62 17.91
N LEU A 167 -9.31 -6.09 17.11
CA LEU A 167 -10.38 -6.99 17.57
C LEU A 167 -9.84 -8.33 18.09
N SER A 168 -8.80 -8.86 17.46
CA SER A 168 -8.14 -10.10 17.88
C SER A 168 -7.21 -9.93 19.09
N GLY A 169 -6.88 -8.70 19.48
CA GLY A 169 -5.90 -8.40 20.52
C GLY A 169 -4.44 -8.52 20.07
N ALA A 170 -4.19 -8.75 18.77
CA ALA A 170 -2.84 -8.81 18.20
C ALA A 170 -2.14 -7.44 18.20
N CYS A 171 -2.91 -6.34 18.18
CA CYS A 171 -2.38 -4.98 18.19
C CYS A 171 -3.22 -4.09 19.12
N PRO A 172 -2.63 -3.37 20.09
CA PRO A 172 -3.34 -2.35 20.85
C PRO A 172 -3.91 -1.26 19.93
N ARG A 173 -5.12 -0.77 20.22
CA ARG A 173 -5.81 0.25 19.40
C ARG A 173 -4.93 1.48 19.12
N ASP A 174 -4.22 1.99 20.12
CA ASP A 174 -3.39 3.19 19.95
C ASP A 174 -2.19 2.92 19.03
N LYS A 175 -1.64 1.69 19.05
CA LYS A 175 -0.57 1.27 18.15
C LYS A 175 -1.09 1.07 16.72
N ALA A 176 -2.31 0.57 16.56
CA ALA A 176 -3.01 0.51 15.27
C ALA A 176 -3.26 1.91 14.68
N ILE A 177 -3.70 2.89 15.49
CA ILE A 177 -3.79 4.30 15.08
C ILE A 177 -2.42 4.82 14.65
N ALA A 178 -1.37 4.53 15.42
CA ALA A 178 -0.01 4.93 15.07
C ALA A 178 0.44 4.31 13.73
N LYS A 179 -0.01 3.10 13.36
CA LYS A 179 0.31 2.51 12.05
C LYS A 179 -0.35 3.30 10.93
N LEU A 180 -1.63 3.59 11.06
CA LEU A 180 -2.37 4.36 10.05
C LEU A 180 -1.76 5.76 9.88
N ARG A 181 -1.43 6.44 10.99
CA ARG A 181 -0.73 7.72 10.96
C ARG A 181 0.64 7.62 10.28
N TYR A 182 1.44 6.61 10.65
CA TYR A 182 2.74 6.36 10.02
C TYR A 182 2.63 6.23 8.50
N MET A 183 1.63 5.51 7.98
CA MET A 183 1.42 5.39 6.53
C MET A 183 1.10 6.75 5.90
N ALA A 184 0.28 7.60 6.54
CA ALA A 184 0.00 8.93 6.02
C ALA A 184 1.20 9.89 6.10
N GLU A 185 1.94 9.85 7.21
CA GLU A 185 3.00 10.80 7.53
C GLU A 185 4.31 10.53 6.77
N ARG A 186 4.57 9.28 6.36
CA ARG A 186 5.79 8.94 5.62
C ARG A 186 5.78 9.36 4.15
N VAL A 187 4.64 9.83 3.63
CA VAL A 187 4.48 10.24 2.23
C VAL A 187 5.24 11.53 1.97
N HIS A 188 6.19 11.52 1.02
CA HIS A 188 6.96 12.71 0.66
C HIS A 188 6.37 13.54 -0.50
N LEU A 189 5.39 13.00 -1.24
CA LEU A 189 4.75 13.72 -2.35
C LEU A 189 3.62 14.62 -1.82
N LEU A 190 3.74 15.93 -2.08
CA LEU A 190 2.76 16.92 -1.62
C LEU A 190 1.33 16.57 -2.05
N GLN A 191 1.13 16.27 -3.34
CA GLN A 191 -0.17 15.87 -3.88
C GLN A 191 -0.75 14.60 -3.23
N ALA A 192 0.09 13.66 -2.80
CA ALA A 192 -0.35 12.46 -2.12
C ALA A 192 -0.68 12.71 -0.63
N THR A 193 0.00 13.69 -0.02
CA THR A 193 -0.27 14.09 1.38
C THR A 193 -1.70 14.62 1.54
N GLU A 194 -2.17 15.42 0.58
CA GLU A 194 -3.55 15.94 0.58
C GLU A 194 -4.60 14.83 0.46
N LEU A 195 -4.28 13.76 -0.27
CA LEU A 195 -5.14 12.58 -0.46
C LEU A 195 -5.13 11.64 0.76
N ALA A 196 -4.02 11.58 1.50
CA ALA A 196 -3.87 10.70 2.65
C ALA A 196 -4.75 11.13 3.84
N ALA A 197 -4.96 12.44 4.04
CA ALA A 197 -5.70 12.96 5.20
C ALA A 197 -7.13 12.41 5.34
N PRO A 198 -8.03 12.51 4.32
CA PRO A 198 -9.38 11.96 4.45
C PRO A 198 -9.38 10.43 4.56
N LEU A 199 -8.43 9.73 3.93
CA LEU A 199 -8.29 8.27 4.05
C LEU A 199 -7.85 7.86 5.45
N LEU A 200 -6.95 8.61 6.08
CA LEU A 200 -6.50 8.39 7.44
C LEU A 200 -7.67 8.54 8.43
N GLU A 201 -8.45 9.61 8.30
CA GLU A 201 -9.64 9.83 9.13
C GLU A 201 -10.60 8.65 9.01
N TRP A 202 -10.95 8.27 7.77
CA TRP A 202 -11.83 7.14 7.51
C TRP A 202 -11.29 5.82 8.06
N ALA A 203 -9.99 5.55 7.89
CA ALA A 203 -9.35 4.31 8.35
C ALA A 203 -9.32 4.22 9.88
N ILE A 204 -9.11 5.33 10.59
CA ILE A 204 -9.19 5.38 12.06
C ILE A 204 -10.62 5.13 12.53
N ASP A 205 -11.62 5.66 11.82
CA ASP A 205 -13.04 5.45 12.13
C ASP A 205 -13.47 3.97 11.96
N GLN A 206 -12.71 3.17 11.21
CA GLN A 206 -12.95 1.73 11.10
C GLN A 206 -12.54 0.94 12.36
N LEU A 207 -11.71 1.52 13.25
CA LEU A 207 -11.22 0.83 14.43
C LEU A 207 -12.31 0.72 15.52
N PRO A 208 -12.37 -0.38 16.28
CA PRO A 208 -13.35 -0.51 17.36
C PRO A 208 -13.13 0.55 18.44
N ALA A 209 -14.20 0.90 19.17
CA ALA A 209 -14.12 1.78 20.32
C ALA A 209 -13.24 1.17 21.43
N GLN A 210 -12.66 2.02 22.28
CA GLN A 210 -11.82 1.59 23.39
C GLN A 210 -12.64 0.73 24.38
N GLY A 211 -12.15 -0.48 24.70
CA GLY A 211 -12.80 -1.40 25.64
C GLY A 211 -13.67 -2.51 25.03
N ALA A 212 -13.88 -2.55 23.72
CA ALA A 212 -14.67 -3.62 23.08
C ALA A 212 -13.99 -5.02 23.09
N GLY A 213 -12.73 -5.12 23.50
CA GLY A 213 -11.95 -6.36 23.50
C GLY A 213 -11.89 -7.13 24.83
N SER A 214 -12.53 -6.66 25.91
CA SER A 214 -12.36 -7.23 27.26
C SER A 214 -13.50 -8.12 27.79
N GLU A 215 -14.56 -8.40 27.03
CA GLU A 215 -15.70 -9.18 27.55
C GLU A 215 -15.63 -10.71 27.30
N GLY A 216 -14.54 -11.22 26.73
CA GLY A 216 -14.42 -12.65 26.35
C GLY A 216 -13.84 -13.61 27.40
N SER A 217 -13.29 -13.14 28.53
CA SER A 217 -12.56 -14.02 29.47
C SER A 217 -12.98 -13.83 30.92
N ARG A 218 -14.22 -14.19 31.25
CA ARG A 218 -14.61 -14.68 32.59
C ARG A 218 -15.63 -15.80 32.44
N ARG A 219 -15.17 -17.04 32.52
CA ARG A 219 -15.94 -18.21 32.96
C ARG A 219 -15.11 -18.96 33.97
#